data_AF-A0A533RPI5-F1
#
_entry.id   AF-A0A533RPI5-F1
#
_cell.length_a   1.000
_cell.length_b   1.000
_cell.length_c   1.000
_cell.angle_alpha   90.00
_cell.angle_beta   90.00
_cell.angle_gamma   90.00
#
_symmetry.space_group_name_H-M   'P 1'
#
loop_
_entity.id
_entity.type
_entity.pdbx_description
1 polymer ?
#
loop_
_entity_poly.entity_id
_entity_poly.type
_entity_poly.pdbx_seq_one_letter_code
_entity_poly.pdbx_strand_id
1 'polypeptide(L)'
;MAVARISTESDTATRACGQALAPLLDAGDVLLLSGDLGAGKTQLTKGIGVGLGVAEPVTSPTFNILLVHEGRIPLYHFDLYRLDRSD
;
A
#
# COMPACT_ATOMS: atom_id res chain seq x y z
N MET A 1 -18.36 12.03 5.31
CA MET A 1 -16.96 11.64 5.04
C MET A 1 -16.05 12.56 5.83
N ALA A 2 -15.11 12.00 6.58
CA ALA A 2 -14.00 12.76 7.15
C ALA A 2 -12.85 12.80 6.12
N VAL A 3 -12.16 13.93 6.02
CA VAL A 3 -10.97 14.08 5.17
C VAL A 3 -9.81 14.49 6.08
N ALA A 4 -8.72 13.75 6.01
CA ALA A 4 -7.46 14.11 6.64
C ALA A 4 -6.44 14.51 5.56
N ARG A 5 -5.56 15.45 5.90
CA ARG A 5 -4.38 15.78 5.08
C ARG A 5 -3.14 15.54 5.91
N ILE A 6 -2.19 14.82 5.33
CA ILE A 6 -0.90 14.51 5.94
C ILE A 6 0.16 14.83 4.89
N SER A 7 1.26 15.45 5.33
CA SER A 7 2.41 15.77 4.49
C SER A 7 3.60 14.96 4.97
N THR A 8 4.36 14.39 4.05
CA THR A 8 5.58 13.62 4.35
C THR A 8 6.72 14.10 3.48
N GLU A 9 7.89 14.28 4.06
CA GLU A 9 9.07 14.83 3.36
C GLU A 9 10.11 13.76 2.99
N SER A 10 9.81 12.48 3.21
CA SER A 10 10.68 11.36 2.84
C SER A 10 9.92 10.07 2.60
N ASP A 11 10.58 9.11 1.95
CA ASP A 11 10.07 7.75 1.78
C ASP A 11 9.88 7.04 3.13
N THR A 12 10.80 7.29 4.08
CA THR A 12 10.76 6.75 5.43
C THR A 12 9.58 7.31 6.21
N ALA A 13 9.29 8.61 6.10
CA ALA A 13 8.10 9.21 6.70
C ALA A 13 6.80 8.67 6.07
N THR A 14 6.81 8.43 4.75
CA THR A 14 5.67 7.81 4.04
C THR A 14 5.41 6.38 4.54
N ARG A 15 6.47 5.58 4.76
CA ARG A 15 6.35 4.25 5.37
C ARG A 15 5.83 4.31 6.80
N ALA A 16 6.33 5.24 7.62
CA ALA A 16 5.83 5.42 8.98
C ALA A 16 4.33 5.78 9.00
N CYS A 17 3.87 6.60 8.05
CA CYS A 17 2.44 6.90 7.88
C CYS A 17 1.64 5.62 7.56
N GLY A 18 2.13 4.78 6.65
CA GLY A 18 1.47 3.50 6.33
C GLY A 18 1.43 2.55 7.52
N GLN A 19 2.50 2.49 8.30
CA GLN A 19 2.57 1.67 9.51
C GLN A 19 1.58 2.16 10.58
N ALA A 20 1.39 3.47 10.71
CA ALA A 20 0.41 4.05 11.63
C ALA A 20 -1.04 3.83 11.17
N LEU A 21 -1.28 3.68 9.87
CA LEU A 21 -2.59 3.37 9.30
C LEU A 21 -3.00 1.91 9.52
N ALA A 22 -2.05 0.98 9.45
CA ALA A 22 -2.32 -0.47 9.47
C ALA A 22 -3.14 -1.00 10.66
N PRO A 23 -3.00 -0.50 11.91
CA PRO A 23 -3.82 -0.94 13.04
C PRO A 23 -5.30 -0.55 12.93
N LEU A 24 -5.62 0.40 12.04
CA LEU A 24 -6.99 0.88 11.80
C LEU A 24 -7.69 0.09 10.71
N LEU A 25 -6.99 -0.84 10.04
CA LEU A 25 -7.53 -1.63 8.94
C LEU A 25 -8.06 -2.96 9.43
N ASP A 26 -9.19 -3.38 8.88
CA ASP A 26 -9.81 -4.68 9.13
C ASP A 26 -9.91 -5.52 7.86
N ALA A 27 -10.17 -6.82 8.04
CA ALA A 27 -10.37 -7.72 6.91
C ALA A 27 -11.58 -7.27 6.08
N GLY A 28 -11.37 -7.12 4.77
CA GLY A 28 -12.39 -6.64 3.83
C GLY A 28 -12.27 -5.16 3.46
N ASP A 29 -11.41 -4.39 4.14
CA ASP A 29 -11.12 -3.02 3.73
C ASP A 29 -10.41 -2.97 2.37
N VAL A 30 -10.79 -1.97 1.56
CA VAL A 30 -10.20 -1.72 0.25
C VAL A 30 -9.63 -0.31 0.21
N LEU A 31 -8.31 -0.20 0.06
CA LEU A 31 -7.61 1.07 -0.07
C LEU A 31 -7.27 1.33 -1.54
N LEU A 32 -7.82 2.40 -2.10
CA LEU A 32 -7.44 2.90 -3.41
C LEU A 32 -6.31 3.92 -3.28
N LEU A 33 -5.12 3.59 -3.79
CA LEU A 33 -3.98 4.51 -3.84
C LEU A 33 -3.86 5.13 -5.24
N SER A 34 -4.07 6.44 -5.33
CA SER A 34 -3.97 7.20 -6.59
C SER A 34 -2.80 8.18 -6.55
N GLY A 35 -2.18 8.39 -7.71
CA GLY A 35 -1.05 9.30 -7.89
C GLY A 35 -0.12 8.82 -9.00
N ASP A 36 0.75 9.70 -9.48
CA ASP A 36 1.65 9.44 -10.60
C ASP A 36 2.72 8.37 -10.30
N LEU A 37 3.46 7.98 -11.34
CA LEU A 37 4.66 7.15 -11.17
C LEU A 37 5.64 7.87 -10.25
N GLY A 38 6.13 7.16 -9.22
CA GLY A 38 7.02 7.75 -8.23
C GLY A 38 6.33 8.53 -7.09
N ALA A 39 5.01 8.67 -7.10
CA ALA A 39 4.26 9.41 -6.05
C ALA A 39 4.29 8.78 -4.64
N GLY A 40 4.98 7.64 -4.45
CA GLY A 40 5.15 7.02 -3.13
C GLY A 40 4.11 5.97 -2.74
N LYS A 41 3.18 5.59 -3.64
CA LYS A 41 2.15 4.55 -3.40
C LYS A 41 2.73 3.27 -2.79
N THR A 42 3.74 2.68 -3.42
CA THR A 42 4.41 1.47 -2.94
C THR A 42 5.13 1.69 -1.60
N GLN A 43 5.62 2.90 -1.31
CA GLN A 43 6.24 3.21 -0.01
C GLN A 43 5.19 3.20 1.10
N LEU A 44 4.00 3.75 0.84
CA LEU A 44 2.88 3.66 1.77
C LEU A 44 2.47 2.20 2.00
N THR A 45 2.32 1.40 0.93
CA THR A 45 1.98 -0.03 1.04
C THR A 45 3.01 -0.83 1.83
N LYS A 46 4.31 -0.53 1.67
CA LYS A 46 5.37 -1.14 2.49
C LYS A 46 5.19 -0.84 3.98
N GLY A 47 4.88 0.41 4.31
CA GLY A 47 4.54 0.80 5.68
C GLY A 47 3.36 0.01 6.24
N ILE A 48 2.30 -0.11 5.45
CA ILE A 48 1.11 -0.89 5.83
C ILE A 48 1.50 -2.35 6.10
N GLY A 49 2.26 -2.99 5.21
CA GLY A 49 2.73 -4.37 5.40
C GLY A 49 3.50 -4.57 6.71
N VAL A 50 4.42 -3.65 7.03
CA VAL A 50 5.13 -3.67 8.33
C VAL A 50 4.16 -3.57 9.50
N GLY A 51 3.22 -2.63 9.45
CA GLY A 51 2.22 -2.46 10.52
C GLY A 51 1.23 -3.62 10.64
N LEU A 52 1.03 -4.39 9.58
CA LEU A 52 0.28 -5.65 9.60
C LEU A 52 1.12 -6.85 10.06
N GLY A 53 2.44 -6.68 10.25
CA GLY A 53 3.31 -7.77 10.69
C GLY A 53 3.76 -8.72 9.57
N VAL A 54 3.76 -8.25 8.32
CA VAL A 54 4.32 -9.02 7.19
C VAL A 54 5.82 -9.24 7.40
N ALA A 55 6.27 -10.49 7.33
CA ALA A 55 7.67 -10.86 7.57
C ALA A 55 8.55 -10.64 6.31
N GLU A 56 8.01 -10.95 5.13
CA GLU A 56 8.73 -10.77 3.87
C GLU A 56 8.71 -9.31 3.34
N PRO A 57 9.68 -8.94 2.49
CA PRO A 57 9.66 -7.64 1.84
C PRO A 57 8.43 -7.44 0.96
N VAL A 58 7.62 -6.42 1.27
CA VAL A 58 6.56 -5.95 0.37
C VAL A 58 7.20 -5.27 -0.84
N THR A 59 6.93 -5.79 -2.03
CA THR A 59 7.45 -5.27 -3.31
C THR A 59 6.31 -4.81 -4.21
N SER A 60 6.64 -4.10 -5.29
CA SER A 60 5.63 -3.69 -6.27
C SER A 60 5.28 -4.90 -7.14
N PRO A 61 3.99 -5.28 -7.28
CA PRO A 61 3.56 -6.38 -8.13
C PRO A 61 3.50 -5.95 -9.61
N THR A 62 4.43 -5.10 -10.05
CA THR A 62 4.38 -4.43 -11.35
C THR A 62 4.30 -5.38 -12.55
N PHE A 63 4.73 -6.65 -12.39
CA PHE A 63 4.60 -7.69 -13.41
C PHE A 63 3.58 -8.78 -13.06
N ASN A 64 3.16 -8.89 -11.79
CA ASN A 64 2.33 -9.99 -11.30
C ASN A 64 0.86 -9.60 -11.13
N ILE A 65 0.51 -8.31 -11.34
CA ILE A 65 -0.80 -7.69 -11.07
C ILE A 65 -1.16 -7.71 -9.57
N LEU A 66 -0.95 -8.83 -8.89
CA LEU A 66 -1.20 -9.08 -7.48
C LEU A 66 0.01 -9.77 -6.83
N LEU A 67 0.35 -9.31 -5.62
CA LEU A 67 1.14 -10.06 -4.64
C LEU A 67 0.33 -10.15 -3.35
N VAL A 68 0.34 -11.33 -2.73
CA VAL A 68 -0.29 -11.56 -1.43
C VAL A 68 0.80 -11.73 -0.39
N HIS A 69 0.66 -11.02 0.72
CA HIS A 69 1.58 -11.05 1.84
C HIS A 69 0.85 -11.47 3.12
N GLU A 70 1.44 -12.38 3.88
CA GLU A 70 0.84 -12.89 5.11
C GLU A 70 1.19 -11.98 6.30
N GLY A 71 0.17 -11.59 7.05
CA GLY A 71 0.30 -10.76 8.25
C GLY A 71 -0.87 -11.00 9.21
N ARG A 72 -1.13 -10.08 10.14
CA ARG A 72 -2.31 -10.10 11.04
C ARG A 72 -3.61 -10.30 10.24
N ILE A 73 -3.69 -9.62 9.10
CA ILE A 73 -4.65 -9.88 8.02
C ILE A 73 -3.87 -9.94 6.70
N PRO A 74 -4.30 -10.76 5.73
CA PRO A 74 -3.60 -10.87 4.45
C PRO A 74 -3.65 -9.55 3.68
N LEU A 75 -2.48 -9.09 3.20
CA LEU A 75 -2.35 -7.89 2.38
C LEU A 75 -2.33 -8.30 0.90
N TYR A 76 -3.42 -8.01 0.21
CA TYR A 76 -3.53 -8.15 -1.25
C TYR A 76 -3.06 -6.85 -1.92
N HIS A 77 -1.82 -6.82 -2.38
CA HIS A 77 -1.26 -5.65 -3.06
C HIS A 77 -1.49 -5.79 -4.57
N PHE A 78 -2.34 -4.91 -5.12
CA PHE A 78 -2.58 -4.81 -6.54
C PHE A 78 -1.82 -3.62 -7.15
N ASP A 79 -1.23 -3.81 -8.33
CA ASP A 79 -0.67 -2.72 -9.15
C ASP A 79 -1.29 -2.83 -10.55
N LEU A 80 -2.26 -1.96 -10.80
CA LEU A 80 -3.05 -1.96 -12.03
C LEU A 80 -2.43 -1.10 -13.13
N TYR A 81 -1.25 -0.51 -12.91
CA TYR A 81 -0.60 0.38 -13.89
C TYR A 81 -0.41 -0.28 -15.26
N ARG A 82 -0.25 -1.61 -15.29
CA ARG A 82 -0.05 -2.40 -16.52
C ARG A 82 -1.27 -3.16 -17.01
N LEU A 83 -2.43 -2.98 -16.38
CA LEU A 83 -3.69 -3.38 -17.01
C LEU A 83 -3.97 -2.34 -18.09
N ASP A 84 -3.36 -2.58 -19.26
CA ASP A 84 -3.49 -1.66 -20.36
C ASP A 84 -4.94 -1.58 -20.80
N ARG A 85 -5.25 -0.37 -21.26
CA ARG A 85 -6.56 0.12 -21.66
C ARG A 85 -7.10 -0.87 -22.68
N SER A 86 -8.23 -1.47 -22.35
CA SER A 86 -9.06 -2.12 -23.35
C SER A 86 -9.36 -1.08 -24.42
N ASP A 87 -8.97 -1.36 -25.66
CA ASP A 87 -9.69 -0.79 -26.81
C ASP A 87 -11.19 -1.14 -26.69
#